data_AF-F3CEZ0-F1
#
_entry.id   AF-F3CEZ0-F1
#
_cell.length_a   1.000
_cell.length_b   1.000
_cell.length_c   1.000
_cell.angle_alpha   90.00
_cell.angle_beta   90.00
_cell.angle_gamma   90.00
#
_symmetry.space_group_name_H-M   'P 1'
#
loop_
_entity.id
_entity.type
_entity.pdbx_description
1 polymer ?
#
loop_
_entity_poly.entity_id
_entity_poly.type
_entity_poly.pdbx_seq_one_letter_code
_entity_poly.pdbx_strand_id
1 'polypeptide(L)'
;MSEPKKHKDSAVDSSAVQPSRRNFLKFGASGIAAATLSTWIPSDGMLQAAPVAPVIEDSDAPAAGEQRIQLKVNGQVHTLNVPANAVLLDVLRDRLQLTGTKKGCDHGQC
;
A
#
# COMPACT_ATOMS: atom_id res chain seq x y z
N MET A 1 35.72 -19.92 35.86
CA MET A 1 34.68 -18.90 35.65
C MET A 1 34.88 -18.28 34.28
N SER A 2 34.12 -18.68 33.27
CA SER A 2 33.85 -17.95 32.01
C SER A 2 33.13 -18.91 31.05
N GLU A 3 31.80 -18.82 31.07
CA GLU A 3 30.88 -19.54 30.18
C GLU A 3 30.91 -18.97 28.75
N PRO A 4 30.49 -19.75 27.74
CA PRO A 4 30.49 -19.36 26.33
C PRO A 4 29.29 -18.47 25.96
N LYS A 5 29.53 -17.41 25.16
CA LYS A 5 28.47 -16.56 24.59
C LYS A 5 27.88 -17.19 23.33
N LYS A 6 26.65 -17.68 23.46
CA LYS A 6 25.78 -18.24 22.42
C LYS A 6 25.37 -17.14 21.42
N HIS A 7 25.73 -17.30 20.15
CA HIS A 7 25.08 -16.62 19.03
C HIS A 7 23.66 -17.17 18.86
N LYS A 8 22.70 -16.28 18.55
CA LYS A 8 21.43 -16.68 17.95
C LYS A 8 20.96 -15.60 17.01
N ASP A 9 20.84 -16.01 15.75
CA ASP A 9 20.34 -15.30 14.59
C ASP A 9 18.89 -14.84 14.77
N SER A 10 18.54 -13.71 14.15
CA SER A 10 17.22 -13.38 13.58
C SER A 10 17.42 -12.07 12.81
N ALA A 11 17.57 -12.07 11.50
CA ALA A 11 16.51 -12.23 10.51
C ALA A 11 15.37 -11.19 10.69
N VAL A 12 15.27 -10.32 9.69
CA VAL A 12 14.03 -9.94 9.01
C VAL A 12 13.17 -8.83 9.66
N ASP A 13 13.25 -7.69 8.96
CA ASP A 13 12.13 -6.94 8.38
C ASP A 13 11.74 -5.59 8.97
N SER A 14 11.80 -4.62 8.07
CA SER A 14 11.29 -3.28 8.21
C SER A 14 9.93 -3.23 7.53
N SER A 15 8.86 -3.06 8.31
CA SER A 15 7.85 -2.00 8.13
C SER A 15 6.52 -2.39 8.76
N ALA A 16 6.26 -1.88 9.95
CA ALA A 16 4.91 -1.59 10.39
C ALA A 16 4.97 -0.37 11.30
N VAL A 17 4.07 0.59 11.03
CA VAL A 17 3.86 1.85 11.75
C VAL A 17 4.14 1.69 13.24
N GLN A 18 5.23 2.28 13.72
CA GLN A 18 5.64 2.15 15.12
C GLN A 18 4.72 3.00 16.02
N PRO A 19 3.91 2.40 16.90
CA PRO A 19 3.09 3.13 17.84
C PRO A 19 3.98 3.74 18.93
N SER A 20 4.11 5.07 18.94
CA SER A 20 4.79 5.78 20.03
C SER A 20 3.85 5.88 21.24
N ARG A 21 4.38 5.60 22.44
CA ARG A 21 3.71 5.84 23.74
C ARG A 21 3.14 7.26 23.86
N ARG A 22 3.77 8.21 23.15
CA ARG A 22 3.39 9.62 23.09
C ARG A 22 2.09 9.88 22.31
N ASN A 23 1.68 8.95 21.44
CA ASN A 23 0.40 9.01 20.72
C ASN A 23 -0.75 8.37 21.53
N PHE A 24 -0.45 7.42 22.43
CA PHE A 24 -1.46 6.82 23.32
C PHE A 24 -1.97 7.80 24.39
N LEU A 25 -1.11 8.66 24.94
CA LEU A 25 -1.56 9.70 25.88
C LEU A 25 -2.34 10.85 25.22
N LYS A 26 -2.31 10.98 23.89
CA LYS A 26 -3.03 12.03 23.17
C LYS A 26 -4.47 11.66 22.78
N PHE A 27 -4.83 10.38 22.80
CA PHE A 27 -6.16 9.90 22.43
C PHE A 27 -6.91 9.18 23.58
N GLY A 28 -6.33 9.12 24.77
CA GLY A 28 -6.92 8.45 25.94
C GLY A 28 -7.39 9.41 27.02
N ALA A 29 -8.40 10.25 26.75
CA ALA A 29 -9.18 10.95 27.78
C ALA A 29 -10.47 11.56 27.20
N SER A 30 -11.47 10.73 26.92
CA SER A 30 -12.88 11.16 26.87
C SER A 30 -13.72 9.96 27.30
N GLY A 31 -13.91 9.85 28.61
CA GLY A 31 -14.85 8.90 29.20
C GLY A 31 -16.27 9.46 29.14
N ILE A 32 -17.24 8.61 28.85
CA ILE A 32 -18.61 8.78 29.35
C ILE A 32 -19.08 7.40 29.81
N ALA A 33 -19.45 7.33 31.09
CA ALA A 33 -19.88 6.13 31.80
C ALA A 33 -21.38 5.86 31.61
N ALA A 34 -21.71 4.57 31.72
CA ALA A 34 -23.00 3.92 32.00
C ALA A 34 -24.31 4.74 32.07
N ALA A 35 -25.27 4.27 31.27
CA ALA A 35 -26.72 4.21 31.46
C ALA A 35 -27.35 4.89 32.70
N THR A 36 -28.15 5.94 32.46
CA THR A 36 -29.35 6.22 33.24
C THR A 36 -30.57 6.08 32.33
N LEU A 37 -31.48 5.17 32.70
CA LEU A 37 -32.74 4.93 32.02
C LEU A 37 -33.64 6.17 32.16
N SER A 38 -33.93 6.85 31.05
CA SER A 38 -35.16 7.64 30.91
C SER A 38 -35.74 7.37 29.53
N THR A 39 -36.76 6.53 29.59
CA THR A 39 -37.77 6.21 28.60
C THR A 39 -38.53 7.46 28.15
N TRP A 40 -39.00 7.42 26.89
CA TRP A 40 -39.93 8.32 26.19
C TRP A 40 -39.33 9.46 25.34
N ILE A 41 -38.75 9.08 24.18
CA ILE A 41 -38.90 9.87 22.95
C ILE A 41 -39.38 8.92 21.84
N PRO A 42 -40.67 8.92 21.44
CA PRO A 42 -41.07 8.37 20.16
C PRO A 42 -40.92 9.47 19.12
N SER A 43 -39.71 9.63 18.59
CA SER A 43 -39.50 10.30 17.31
C SER A 43 -39.50 9.20 16.27
N ASP A 44 -40.57 9.14 15.48
CA ASP A 44 -40.65 8.36 14.25
C ASP A 44 -39.32 8.39 13.51
N GLY A 45 -38.89 7.19 13.12
CA GLY A 45 -37.55 6.89 12.65
C GLY A 45 -37.10 7.85 11.57
N MET A 46 -36.12 8.67 11.92
CA MET A 46 -35.26 9.28 10.92
C MET A 46 -34.38 8.14 10.38
N LEU A 47 -34.85 7.50 9.31
CA LEU A 47 -34.03 6.67 8.43
C LEU A 47 -32.89 7.56 7.96
N GLN A 48 -31.76 7.44 8.66
CA GLN A 48 -30.49 8.01 8.24
C GLN A 48 -30.22 7.42 6.86
N ALA A 49 -30.40 8.22 5.80
CA ALA A 49 -29.98 7.83 4.47
C ALA A 49 -28.51 7.47 4.57
N ALA A 50 -28.20 6.18 4.46
CA ALA A 50 -26.82 5.72 4.42
C ALA A 50 -26.15 6.51 3.28
N PRO A 51 -25.01 7.18 3.53
CA PRO A 51 -24.27 7.77 2.43
C PRO A 51 -23.95 6.64 1.48
N VAL A 52 -24.56 6.66 0.29
CA VAL A 52 -24.16 5.80 -0.82
C VAL A 52 -22.71 6.20 -1.07
N ALA A 53 -21.80 5.36 -0.57
CA ALA A 53 -20.38 5.56 -0.79
C ALA A 53 -20.18 5.71 -2.29
N PRO A 54 -19.43 6.73 -2.75
CA PRO A 54 -19.14 6.85 -4.17
C PRO A 54 -18.49 5.54 -4.61
N VAL A 55 -19.11 4.86 -5.56
CA VAL A 55 -18.51 3.71 -6.23
C VAL A 55 -17.35 4.29 -7.04
N ILE A 56 -16.14 4.27 -6.46
CA ILE A 56 -14.93 4.67 -7.17
C ILE A 56 -14.64 3.51 -8.12
N GLU A 57 -15.13 3.60 -9.34
CA GLU A 57 -14.72 2.70 -10.41
C GLU A 57 -13.24 3.01 -10.71
N ASP A 58 -12.34 2.08 -10.34
CA ASP A 58 -10.92 2.12 -10.70
C ASP A 58 -10.81 1.93 -12.21
N SER A 59 -11.08 3.02 -12.95
CA SER A 59 -11.14 3.09 -14.41
C SER A 59 -9.80 2.82 -15.08
N ASP A 60 -8.75 2.60 -14.28
CA ASP A 60 -7.38 2.42 -14.70
C ASP A 60 -6.90 0.96 -14.47
N ALA A 61 -7.79 0.07 -13.99
CA ALA A 61 -7.46 -1.32 -13.73
C ALA A 61 -6.77 -1.97 -14.95
N PRO A 62 -5.68 -2.74 -14.72
CA PRO A 62 -4.93 -3.36 -15.82
C PRO A 62 -5.83 -4.27 -16.65
N ALA A 63 -5.66 -4.22 -17.97
CA ALA A 63 -6.38 -5.08 -18.88
C ALA A 63 -6.03 -6.57 -18.65
N ALA A 64 -6.83 -7.48 -19.18
CA ALA A 64 -6.56 -8.91 -19.09
C ALA A 64 -5.16 -9.24 -19.67
N GLY A 65 -4.30 -9.85 -18.85
CA GLY A 65 -2.91 -10.18 -19.21
C GLY A 65 -1.90 -9.07 -18.92
N GLU A 66 -2.34 -7.90 -18.45
CA GLU A 66 -1.47 -6.85 -17.92
C GLU A 66 -1.38 -6.90 -16.39
N GLN A 67 -0.31 -6.30 -15.88
CA GLN A 67 -0.05 -6.14 -14.47
C GLN A 67 0.35 -4.69 -14.20
N ARG A 68 -0.27 -4.09 -13.18
CA ARG A 68 0.11 -2.78 -12.67
C ARG A 68 1.40 -2.91 -11.87
N ILE A 69 2.42 -2.17 -12.26
CA ILE A 69 3.72 -2.13 -11.58
C ILE A 69 4.10 -0.69 -11.25
N GLN A 70 4.94 -0.54 -10.23
CA GLN A 70 5.60 0.72 -9.90
C GLN A 70 7.10 0.54 -10.00
N LEU A 71 7.75 1.40 -10.80
CA LEU A 71 9.18 1.41 -11.03
C LEU A 71 9.77 2.74 -10.57
N LYS A 72 10.94 2.72 -9.94
CA LYS A 72 11.73 3.93 -9.71
C LYS A 72 12.89 3.98 -10.69
N VAL A 73 12.81 4.87 -11.68
CA VAL A 73 13.80 4.98 -12.76
C VAL A 73 14.45 6.36 -12.68
N ASN A 74 15.78 6.42 -12.58
CA ASN A 74 16.53 7.68 -12.47
C ASN A 74 16.00 8.62 -11.37
N GLY A 75 15.55 8.05 -10.25
CA GLY A 75 14.98 8.79 -9.11
C GLY A 75 13.49 9.12 -9.22
N GLN A 76 12.87 8.97 -10.39
CA GLN A 76 11.45 9.26 -10.63
C GLN A 76 10.60 7.99 -10.51
N VAL A 77 9.40 8.11 -9.93
CA VAL A 77 8.47 6.99 -9.77
C VAL A 77 7.53 6.95 -10.98
N HIS A 78 7.42 5.79 -11.61
CA HIS A 78 6.53 5.51 -12.73
C HIS A 78 5.59 4.37 -12.36
N THR A 79 4.28 4.61 -12.46
CA THR A 79 3.25 3.56 -12.33
C THR A 79 2.67 3.29 -13.70
N LEU A 80 2.64 2.03 -14.12
CA LEU A 80 2.21 1.63 -15.46
C LEU A 80 1.62 0.23 -15.46
N ASN A 81 0.66 -0.01 -16.35
CA ASN A 81 0.16 -1.34 -16.67
C ASN A 81 1.00 -1.90 -17.82
N VAL A 82 1.57 -3.10 -17.65
CA VAL A 82 2.40 -3.75 -18.65
C VAL A 82 2.01 -5.22 -18.80
N PRO A 83 2.22 -5.84 -19.98
CA PRO A 83 2.07 -7.29 -20.11
C PRO A 83 2.87 -8.04 -19.04
N ALA A 84 2.33 -9.12 -18.48
CA ALA A 84 3.00 -9.89 -17.42
C ALA A 84 4.38 -10.46 -17.83
N ASN A 85 4.61 -10.62 -19.15
CA ASN A 85 5.85 -11.08 -19.76
C ASN A 85 6.69 -9.95 -20.38
N ALA A 86 6.38 -8.69 -20.05
CA ALA A 86 7.10 -7.55 -20.62
C ALA A 86 8.58 -7.57 -20.20
N VAL A 87 9.47 -7.40 -21.18
CA VAL A 87 10.91 -7.26 -20.93
C VAL A 87 11.19 -5.84 -20.44
N LEU A 88 11.86 -5.69 -19.30
CA LEU A 88 12.15 -4.37 -18.71
C LEU A 88 12.85 -3.42 -19.69
N LEU A 89 13.74 -3.95 -20.53
CA LEU A 89 14.42 -3.17 -21.57
C LEU A 89 13.44 -2.48 -22.52
N ASP A 90 12.40 -3.20 -22.97
CA ASP A 90 11.39 -2.68 -23.88
C ASP A 90 10.45 -1.72 -23.17
N VAL A 91 10.12 -1.98 -21.90
CA VAL A 91 9.36 -1.04 -21.07
C VAL A 91 10.10 0.31 -20.95
N LEU A 92 11.41 0.28 -20.66
CA LEU A 92 12.21 1.50 -20.57
C LEU A 92 12.26 2.25 -21.91
N ARG A 93 12.51 1.53 -23.02
CA ARG A 93 12.73 2.13 -24.33
C ARG A 93 11.45 2.63 -25.00
N ASP A 94 10.38 1.84 -24.94
CA ASP A 94 9.19 2.08 -25.76
C ASP A 94 8.06 2.72 -24.95
N ARG A 95 7.88 2.31 -23.69
CA ARG A 95 6.83 2.87 -22.82
C ARG A 95 7.29 4.15 -22.13
N LEU A 96 8.51 4.17 -21.59
CA LEU A 96 9.07 5.35 -20.91
C LEU A 96 9.94 6.23 -21.82
N GLN A 97 10.16 5.83 -23.08
CA GLN A 97 10.95 6.57 -24.07
C GLN A 97 12.41 6.85 -23.64
N LEU A 98 12.95 6.05 -22.73
CA LEU A 98 14.32 6.15 -22.23
C LEU A 98 15.26 5.29 -23.10
N THR A 99 15.65 5.83 -24.27
CA THR A 99 16.38 5.10 -25.33
C THR A 99 17.89 4.94 -25.10
N GLY A 100 18.39 5.31 -23.92
CA GLY A 100 19.79 5.17 -23.53
C GLY A 100 20.23 3.71 -23.42
N THR A 101 19.41 2.85 -22.81
CA THR A 101 19.63 1.40 -22.78
C THR A 101 19.43 0.81 -24.19
N LYS A 102 20.30 -0.12 -24.60
CA LYS A 102 20.32 -0.66 -25.96
C LYS A 102 19.86 -2.12 -25.98
N LYS A 103 19.16 -2.51 -27.04
CA LYS A 103 18.84 -3.90 -27.37
C LYS A 103 19.87 -4.40 -28.39
N GLY A 104 20.72 -5.33 -27.98
CA GLY A 104 21.69 -6.02 -28.84
C GLY A 104 21.06 -7.26 -29.46
N CYS A 105 21.51 -8.45 -29.03
CA CYS A 105 21.07 -9.75 -29.54
C CYS A 105 19.75 -10.26 -28.95
N ASP A 106 19.16 -9.54 -27.98
CA ASP A 106 17.93 -9.89 -27.24
C ASP A 106 17.93 -11.26 -26.51
N HIS A 107 19.12 -11.85 -26.38
CA HIS A 107 19.34 -13.15 -25.72
C HIS A 107 20.48 -13.10 -24.69
N GLY A 108 20.86 -11.91 -24.24
CA GLY A 108 21.84 -11.71 -23.16
C GLY A 108 23.30 -11.96 -23.54
N GLN A 109 23.62 -12.05 -24.84
CA GLN A 109 25.00 -12.21 -25.33
C GLN A 109 25.70 -10.88 -25.61
N CYS A 110 24.94 -9.81 -25.86
CA CYS A 110 25.44 -8.44 -26.07
C CYS A 110 24.40 -7.41 -25.67
#